data_AF-A0A3M9Z6B2-F1
#
_entry.id   AF-A0A3M9Z6B2-F1
#
_cell.length_a   1.000
_cell.length_b   1.000
_cell.length_c   1.000
_cell.angle_alpha   90.00
_cell.angle_beta   90.00
_cell.angle_gamma   90.00
#
_symmetry.space_group_name_H-M   'P 1'
#
loop_
_entity.id
_entity.type
_entity.pdbx_description
1 polymer ?
#
loop_
_entity_poly.entity_id
_entity_poly.type
_entity_poly.pdbx_seq_one_letter_code
_entity_poly.pdbx_strand_id
1 'polypeptide(L)'
;MLPVVAMPTHSPNLFPAMVFARDRASSGQSKQSGLNPAAFRVEAANLPVGGNSAATATADFNRDGVPDLVVALASPAISNNLAVFLGSGNGSFGSPLLLSANGLSSFSVVTGDFNGDGNSDIVTANFGSDTVSLLLGNGNGSFQAAQTFQVGKQPNQVVTADLNQDGRLDLVTANSGSNTLSVLLGSETGFRSGTNFRTKGTQPFAVATGDFDRDGKLDLISADAASNGVSLFLGRGNGEFSDPKSFIVGSTSPVAIVTGDFDGDKRLDLVTGNLAADGRDISILFGDGKGDFPRGITLPAGGGVNSLIAADFNQDGQLDLAGLLNLSATMVVFLGDGEGGFTRAPDTFVGSAATDLSIADFNQDNKLDLVSASLNSTNASVILNKTTAVVLRSTKTLALVDGSQETAAGMTVNLDRGTLVVKGNPVVRVSVDGFNDVEGTQVKDGITGSDKRNLLSGNDGADRLIGLGGNDVLTGGAGPDRLEGGTGNDQLTGGIGRDRLTSGAGRDRFIFDHQAPFSPTDGQDRLTDFEKGRDKIVLDRGTFTALSGKISFASVQTLAQAKTNAALVTYVRSTGRLYYNPNGTEADFGSGGWFATLERSKSANGNLTASDFLTQR
;
A
#
# COMPACT_ATOMS: atom_id res chain seq x y z
N MET A 1 27.44 18.62 -22.54
CA MET A 1 27.36 18.63 -21.06
C MET A 1 26.39 19.72 -20.67
N LEU A 2 25.14 19.35 -20.39
CA LEU A 2 24.01 20.21 -20.06
C LEU A 2 23.19 19.43 -19.00
N PRO A 3 22.69 20.06 -17.93
CA PRO A 3 21.91 19.38 -16.90
C PRO A 3 20.43 19.27 -17.30
N VAL A 4 19.82 18.18 -16.83
CA VAL A 4 18.42 17.78 -16.90
C VAL A 4 17.71 18.37 -15.67
N VAL A 5 16.53 18.97 -15.86
CA VAL A 5 15.58 19.39 -14.81
C VAL A 5 14.22 18.87 -15.30
N ALA A 6 13.78 17.67 -14.92
CA ALA A 6 13.11 17.26 -13.66
C ALA A 6 11.66 17.80 -13.57
N MET A 7 10.72 16.86 -13.80
CA MET A 7 9.28 16.96 -13.53
C MET A 7 9.02 17.17 -12.03
N PRO A 8 7.85 17.66 -11.59
CA PRO A 8 7.40 17.44 -10.22
C PRO A 8 6.99 15.97 -10.12
N THR A 9 7.99 15.11 -9.96
CA THR A 9 7.80 13.82 -9.30
C THR A 9 7.40 14.13 -7.86
N HIS A 10 6.44 13.37 -7.35
CA HIS A 10 6.38 13.03 -5.94
C HIS A 10 7.79 12.90 -5.37
N SER A 11 8.04 13.35 -4.14
CA SER A 11 9.20 12.92 -3.38
C SER A 11 8.89 11.55 -2.77
N PRO A 12 9.35 10.41 -3.35
CA PRO A 12 9.82 9.32 -2.52
C PRO A 12 11.23 9.69 -2.06
N ASN A 13 11.51 9.47 -0.78
CA ASN A 13 12.89 9.51 -0.32
C ASN A 13 13.72 8.47 -1.10
N LEU A 14 14.78 8.97 -1.73
CA LEU A 14 16.03 8.34 -2.17
C LEU A 14 16.20 6.83 -1.86
N PHE A 15 16.10 5.99 -2.89
CA PHE A 15 16.92 4.77 -3.01
C PHE A 15 18.08 5.02 -4.00
N PRO A 16 19.31 4.56 -3.73
CA PRO A 16 20.43 4.78 -4.64
C PRO A 16 20.28 3.93 -5.91
N ALA A 17 20.41 4.59 -7.06
CA ALA A 17 20.44 3.94 -8.38
C ALA A 17 21.59 2.91 -8.45
N MET A 18 21.25 1.63 -8.52
CA MET A 18 22.20 0.58 -8.88
C MET A 18 22.23 0.44 -10.41
N VAL A 19 23.35 0.82 -10.99
CA VAL A 19 23.67 0.64 -12.41
C VAL A 19 23.71 -0.85 -12.74
N PHE A 20 22.75 -1.36 -13.51
CA PHE A 20 22.93 -2.63 -14.21
C PHE A 20 23.56 -2.38 -15.58
N ALA A 21 24.73 -3.00 -15.75
CA ALA A 21 25.51 -2.96 -16.97
C ALA A 21 24.69 -3.43 -18.19
N ARG A 22 24.91 -2.74 -19.31
CA ARG A 22 24.53 -3.21 -20.64
C ARG A 22 25.09 -4.61 -20.86
N ASP A 23 24.23 -5.58 -21.13
CA ASP A 23 24.62 -6.74 -21.92
C ASP A 23 23.85 -6.77 -23.24
N ARG A 24 24.58 -6.99 -24.32
CA ARG A 24 24.10 -6.90 -25.70
C ARG A 24 23.19 -8.09 -26.03
N ALA A 25 22.05 -7.76 -26.63
CA ALA A 25 21.12 -8.58 -27.41
C ALA A 25 21.48 -10.05 -27.72
N SER A 26 20.54 -10.94 -27.42
CA SER A 26 20.14 -12.00 -28.37
C SER A 26 18.63 -12.26 -28.27
N SER A 27 18.00 -12.13 -29.44
CA SER A 27 16.61 -12.40 -29.82
C SER A 27 15.87 -13.51 -29.09
N GLY A 28 14.59 -13.24 -28.81
CA GLY A 28 13.54 -14.26 -28.78
C GLY A 28 13.17 -14.79 -27.39
N GLN A 29 12.43 -14.00 -26.62
CA GLN A 29 11.17 -14.34 -25.95
C GLN A 29 10.76 -13.13 -25.11
N SER A 30 9.53 -12.66 -25.29
CA SER A 30 8.93 -11.56 -24.55
C SER A 30 8.99 -11.84 -23.05
N LYS A 31 9.80 -11.05 -22.32
CA LYS A 31 9.69 -10.92 -20.88
C LYS A 31 8.36 -10.21 -20.59
N GLN A 32 7.29 -10.98 -20.50
CA GLN A 32 6.04 -10.55 -19.88
C GLN A 32 6.20 -10.78 -18.38
N SER A 33 6.73 -9.76 -17.70
CA SER A 33 6.60 -9.59 -16.25
C SER A 33 5.90 -8.26 -16.06
N GLY A 34 4.57 -8.30 -16.05
CA GLY A 34 3.77 -7.13 -15.73
C GLY A 34 2.43 -7.53 -15.16
N LEU A 35 1.95 -6.73 -14.20
CA LEU A 35 0.76 -6.97 -13.41
C LEU A 35 -0.45 -7.43 -14.24
N ASN A 36 -1.27 -8.30 -13.65
CA ASN A 36 -2.67 -8.45 -13.99
C ASN A 36 -3.51 -7.63 -12.99
N PRO A 37 -4.44 -6.80 -13.46
CA PRO A 37 -5.39 -6.14 -12.57
C PRO A 37 -6.28 -7.10 -11.76
N ALA A 38 -6.31 -8.40 -12.08
CA ALA A 38 -6.96 -9.40 -11.21
C ALA A 38 -6.19 -9.68 -9.90
N ALA A 39 -5.00 -9.10 -9.71
CA ALA A 39 -4.15 -9.21 -8.53
C ALA A 39 -4.49 -8.21 -7.40
N PHE A 40 -5.29 -7.17 -7.68
CA PHE A 40 -5.88 -6.33 -6.62
C PHE A 40 -6.88 -7.16 -5.81
N ARG A 41 -6.38 -7.82 -4.76
CA ARG A 41 -7.18 -8.58 -3.81
C ARG A 41 -7.59 -7.64 -2.70
N VAL A 42 -8.90 -7.45 -2.57
CA VAL A 42 -9.51 -6.61 -1.54
C VAL A 42 -9.30 -7.25 -0.17
N GLU A 43 -8.22 -6.89 0.49
CA GLU A 43 -8.17 -6.87 1.95
C GLU A 43 -8.39 -5.42 2.37
N ALA A 44 -9.64 -4.94 2.23
CA ALA A 44 -10.00 -3.60 2.64
C ALA A 44 -9.73 -3.44 4.15
N ALA A 45 -8.62 -2.80 4.50
CA ALA A 45 -8.52 -2.14 5.78
C ALA A 45 -9.45 -0.93 5.70
N ASN A 46 -10.59 -1.03 6.38
CA ASN A 46 -11.51 0.09 6.53
C ASN A 46 -10.91 1.04 7.57
N LEU A 47 -10.45 2.20 7.13
CA LEU A 47 -9.91 3.24 7.98
C LEU A 47 -11.06 4.16 8.42
N PRO A 48 -11.50 4.12 9.69
CA PRO A 48 -12.62 4.95 10.13
C PRO A 48 -12.18 6.41 10.19
N VAL A 49 -12.76 7.26 9.34
CA VAL A 49 -12.37 8.68 9.25
C VAL A 49 -13.34 9.62 9.96
N GLY A 50 -14.48 9.11 10.44
CA GLY A 50 -15.44 9.87 11.25
C GLY A 50 -16.36 10.82 10.45
N GLY A 51 -16.31 10.78 9.12
CA GLY A 51 -17.15 11.58 8.21
C GLY A 51 -17.05 11.10 6.76
N ASN A 52 -17.84 11.69 5.85
CA ASN A 52 -17.83 11.29 4.44
C ASN A 52 -16.47 11.62 3.80
N SER A 53 -15.74 10.62 3.33
CA SER A 53 -14.42 10.80 2.71
C SER A 53 -14.54 11.32 1.27
N ALA A 54 -13.81 12.37 0.92
CA ALA A 54 -13.92 13.04 -0.39
C ALA A 54 -12.70 12.81 -1.28
N ALA A 55 -11.52 13.04 -0.72
CA ALA A 55 -10.24 12.97 -1.40
C ALA A 55 -9.16 12.41 -0.47
N THR A 56 -8.10 11.86 -1.07
CA THR A 56 -6.96 11.31 -0.34
C THR A 56 -5.64 11.85 -0.86
N ALA A 57 -4.62 11.86 -0.01
CA ALA A 57 -3.24 12.12 -0.41
C ALA A 57 -2.29 11.36 0.52
N THR A 58 -1.07 11.10 0.06
CA THR A 58 -0.04 10.37 0.79
C THR A 58 1.21 11.23 0.99
N ALA A 59 1.92 11.00 2.09
CA ALA A 59 3.21 11.63 2.41
C ALA A 59 3.86 10.89 3.58
N ASP A 60 5.10 11.20 3.92
CA ASP A 60 5.76 10.71 5.14
C ASP A 60 5.72 11.83 6.19
N PHE A 61 4.67 11.86 7.03
CA PHE A 61 4.44 12.97 7.97
C PHE A 61 5.29 12.86 9.23
N ASN A 62 5.88 11.70 9.51
CA ASN A 62 6.69 11.44 10.70
C ASN A 62 8.17 11.13 10.40
N ARG A 63 8.56 11.15 9.12
CA ARG A 63 9.92 10.90 8.60
C ARG A 63 10.46 9.50 8.91
N ASP A 64 9.61 8.49 8.95
CA ASP A 64 10.03 7.10 9.17
C ASP A 64 10.29 6.31 7.88
N GLY A 65 10.03 6.92 6.71
CA GLY A 65 10.18 6.31 5.40
C GLY A 65 9.00 5.43 4.97
N VAL A 66 7.93 5.37 5.75
CA VAL A 66 6.67 4.71 5.41
C VAL A 66 5.68 5.75 4.88
N PRO A 67 4.94 5.46 3.79
CA PRO A 67 3.85 6.32 3.37
C PRO A 67 2.72 6.36 4.40
N ASP A 68 2.40 7.57 4.86
CA ASP A 68 1.22 7.91 5.63
C ASP A 68 0.07 8.37 4.71
N LEU A 69 -1.12 8.51 5.29
CA LEU A 69 -2.33 8.89 4.57
C LEU A 69 -3.01 10.10 5.22
N VAL A 70 -3.46 11.05 4.40
CA VAL A 70 -4.45 12.06 4.79
C VAL A 70 -5.73 11.89 3.98
N VAL A 71 -6.88 12.02 4.64
CA VAL A 71 -8.22 11.94 4.05
C VAL A 71 -8.98 13.24 4.31
N ALA A 72 -9.45 13.88 3.24
CA ALA A 72 -10.36 15.02 3.29
C ALA A 72 -11.79 14.57 3.50
N LEU A 73 -12.53 15.30 4.35
CA LEU A 73 -13.90 14.95 4.72
C LEU A 73 -14.90 16.00 4.20
N ALA A 74 -15.87 15.55 3.40
CA ALA A 74 -16.94 16.36 2.82
C ALA A 74 -18.19 16.41 3.71
N SER A 75 -18.02 16.69 5.02
CA SER A 75 -19.15 16.83 5.94
C SER A 75 -19.41 18.30 6.30
N PRO A 76 -20.64 18.81 6.11
CA PRO A 76 -20.99 20.19 6.44
C PRO A 76 -21.18 20.45 7.95
N ALA A 77 -21.07 19.43 8.81
CA ALA A 77 -21.49 19.49 10.20
C ALA A 77 -20.37 19.26 11.24
N ILE A 78 -19.12 19.07 10.83
CA ILE A 78 -17.99 18.79 11.74
C ILE A 78 -16.87 19.82 11.56
N SER A 79 -16.26 20.22 12.67
CA SER A 79 -15.10 21.13 12.67
C SER A 79 -13.83 20.45 12.18
N ASN A 80 -13.73 19.13 12.35
CA ASN A 80 -12.59 18.34 11.91
C ASN A 80 -12.89 17.74 10.55
N ASN A 81 -12.28 18.28 9.50
CA ASN A 81 -12.51 17.94 8.09
C ASN A 81 -11.31 17.26 7.43
N LEU A 82 -10.33 16.84 8.23
CA LEU A 82 -9.17 16.04 7.81
C LEU A 82 -8.94 14.90 8.82
N ALA A 83 -8.57 13.73 8.32
CA ALA A 83 -8.09 12.60 9.11
C ALA A 83 -6.72 12.16 8.61
N VAL A 84 -5.72 12.12 9.49
CA VAL A 84 -4.35 11.68 9.18
C VAL A 84 -4.07 10.33 9.86
N PHE A 85 -3.52 9.39 9.10
CA PHE A 85 -3.17 8.05 9.55
C PHE A 85 -1.68 7.81 9.33
N LEU A 86 -0.98 7.41 10.38
CA LEU A 86 0.42 6.99 10.25
C LEU A 86 0.49 5.53 9.80
N GLY A 87 1.27 5.27 8.76
CA GLY A 87 1.50 3.94 8.20
C GLY A 87 2.42 3.11 9.11
N SER A 88 2.24 1.79 9.09
CA SER A 88 3.11 0.85 9.83
C SER A 88 4.08 0.07 8.94
N GLY A 89 4.06 0.31 7.62
CA GLY A 89 4.98 -0.30 6.65
C GLY A 89 4.61 -1.72 6.22
N ASN A 90 3.48 -2.24 6.70
CA ASN A 90 2.93 -3.56 6.33
C ASN A 90 1.52 -3.45 5.72
N GLY A 91 1.14 -2.24 5.25
CA GLY A 91 -0.20 -1.94 4.75
C GLY A 91 -1.25 -1.63 5.84
N SER A 92 -0.89 -1.68 7.12
CA SER A 92 -1.75 -1.25 8.22
C SER A 92 -1.46 0.18 8.68
N PHE A 93 -2.45 0.78 9.35
CA PHE A 93 -2.41 2.17 9.80
C PHE A 93 -2.81 2.29 11.27
N GLY A 94 -2.23 3.28 11.95
CA GLY A 94 -2.59 3.66 13.32
C GLY A 94 -4.00 4.28 13.45
N SER A 95 -4.33 4.72 14.66
CA SER A 95 -5.56 5.50 14.88
C SER A 95 -5.48 6.89 14.21
N PRO A 96 -6.59 7.44 13.69
CA PRO A 96 -6.57 8.73 13.02
C PRO A 96 -6.31 9.89 13.97
N LEU A 97 -5.46 10.82 13.54
CA LEU A 97 -5.43 12.19 14.05
C LEU A 97 -6.45 13.02 13.27
N LEU A 98 -7.48 13.52 13.96
CA LEU A 98 -8.50 14.38 13.35
C LEU A 98 -8.09 15.85 13.46
N LEU A 99 -8.07 16.56 12.33
CA LEU A 99 -7.63 17.95 12.23
C LEU A 99 -8.74 18.85 11.69
N SER A 100 -8.71 20.12 12.10
CA SER A 100 -9.58 21.18 11.56
C SER A 100 -8.80 22.03 10.57
N ALA A 101 -9.32 22.14 9.36
CA ALA A 101 -8.82 23.03 8.32
C ALA A 101 -9.56 24.37 8.30
N ASN A 102 -10.26 24.77 9.37
CA ASN A 102 -10.97 26.06 9.47
C ASN A 102 -11.93 26.35 8.29
N GLY A 103 -12.51 25.31 7.69
CA GLY A 103 -13.39 25.41 6.52
C GLY A 103 -14.44 24.30 6.50
N LEU A 104 -15.37 24.39 5.55
CA LEU A 104 -16.47 23.44 5.39
C LEU A 104 -16.31 22.63 4.09
N SER A 105 -16.61 21.34 4.17
CA SER A 105 -16.64 20.40 3.05
C SER A 105 -15.34 20.38 2.23
N SER A 106 -14.33 19.68 2.74
CA SER A 106 -13.05 19.53 2.06
C SER A 106 -13.18 18.55 0.89
N PHE A 107 -12.93 19.02 -0.34
CA PHE A 107 -13.17 18.23 -1.58
C PHE A 107 -11.89 17.74 -2.25
N SER A 108 -10.75 18.34 -1.91
CA SER A 108 -9.44 17.96 -2.44
C SER A 108 -8.38 18.20 -1.37
N VAL A 109 -7.33 17.38 -1.38
CA VAL A 109 -6.19 17.47 -0.49
C VAL A 109 -4.91 17.17 -1.27
N VAL A 110 -3.85 17.93 -0.99
CA VAL A 110 -2.50 17.70 -1.51
C VAL A 110 -1.50 17.83 -0.38
N THR A 111 -0.35 17.19 -0.54
CA THR A 111 0.76 17.19 0.41
C THR A 111 2.02 17.75 -0.27
N GLY A 112 2.92 18.32 0.51
CA GLY A 112 4.17 18.91 0.02
C GLY A 112 4.90 19.67 1.12
N ASP A 113 6.12 20.13 0.86
CA ASP A 113 6.86 21.03 1.76
C ASP A 113 6.59 22.48 1.31
N PHE A 114 5.60 23.14 1.90
CA PHE A 114 5.13 24.46 1.45
C PHE A 114 5.86 25.62 2.13
N ASN A 115 6.65 25.35 3.19
CA ASN A 115 7.46 26.37 3.87
C ASN A 115 8.98 26.18 3.66
N GLY A 116 9.41 25.03 3.13
CA GLY A 116 10.81 24.69 2.86
C GLY A 116 11.57 24.17 4.08
N ASP A 117 10.89 23.59 5.07
CA ASP A 117 11.50 23.03 6.28
C ASP A 117 11.80 21.51 6.20
N GLY A 118 11.45 20.90 5.06
CA GLY A 118 11.60 19.49 4.74
C GLY A 118 10.54 18.58 5.35
N ASN A 119 9.54 19.11 6.08
CA ASN A 119 8.41 18.32 6.57
C ASN A 119 7.30 18.29 5.53
N SER A 120 6.54 17.19 5.51
CA SER A 120 5.32 17.15 4.72
C SER A 120 4.19 17.93 5.41
N ASP A 121 3.68 18.91 4.70
CA ASP A 121 2.53 19.74 5.05
C ASP A 121 1.28 19.26 4.30
N ILE A 122 0.12 19.80 4.68
CA ILE A 122 -1.18 19.49 4.06
C ILE A 122 -1.83 20.77 3.55
N VAL A 123 -2.34 20.75 2.32
CA VAL A 123 -3.26 21.76 1.80
C VAL A 123 -4.58 21.12 1.41
N THR A 124 -5.70 21.76 1.76
CA THR A 124 -7.04 21.28 1.37
C THR A 124 -7.91 22.40 0.81
N ALA A 125 -8.75 22.05 -0.17
CA ALA A 125 -9.78 22.93 -0.73
C ALA A 125 -11.09 22.81 0.04
N ASN A 126 -11.55 23.92 0.62
CA ASN A 126 -12.79 23.98 1.39
C ASN A 126 -13.94 24.48 0.49
N PHE A 127 -14.60 23.55 -0.20
CA PHE A 127 -15.65 23.84 -1.19
C PHE A 127 -16.74 24.76 -0.63
N GLY A 128 -17.16 24.54 0.61
CA GLY A 128 -18.24 25.28 1.25
C GLY A 128 -17.85 26.67 1.79
N SER A 129 -16.55 26.98 1.81
CA SER A 129 -16.03 28.22 2.42
C SER A 129 -15.34 29.15 1.43
N ASP A 130 -15.21 28.77 0.16
CA ASP A 130 -14.47 29.52 -0.88
C ASP A 130 -12.99 29.78 -0.47
N THR A 131 -12.39 28.85 0.28
CA THR A 131 -11.01 28.95 0.79
C THR A 131 -10.19 27.70 0.53
N VAL A 132 -8.87 27.85 0.61
CA VAL A 132 -7.94 26.75 0.85
C VAL A 132 -7.30 26.90 2.23
N SER A 133 -6.90 25.80 2.83
CA SER A 133 -6.23 25.80 4.14
C SER A 133 -4.93 25.03 4.11
N LEU A 134 -3.89 25.60 4.71
CA LEU A 134 -2.54 25.03 4.88
C LEU A 134 -2.32 24.63 6.33
N LEU A 135 -1.91 23.38 6.57
CA LEU A 135 -1.48 22.87 7.86
C LEU A 135 -0.01 22.47 7.74
N LEU A 136 0.86 23.21 8.44
CA LEU A 136 2.30 22.93 8.46
C LEU A 136 2.61 21.72 9.34
N GLY A 137 3.37 20.76 8.82
CA GLY A 137 3.80 19.55 9.51
C GLY A 137 4.98 19.81 10.43
N ASN A 138 4.99 19.14 11.59
CA ASN A 138 6.10 19.22 12.54
C ASN A 138 7.13 18.08 12.34
N GLY A 139 6.93 17.21 11.36
CA GLY A 139 7.83 16.08 11.05
C GLY A 139 7.75 14.88 11.99
N ASN A 140 6.73 14.82 12.84
CA ASN A 140 6.50 13.74 13.80
C ASN A 140 5.06 13.21 13.76
N GLY A 141 4.34 13.45 12.65
CA GLY A 141 2.92 13.13 12.48
C GLY A 141 1.95 14.14 13.09
N SER A 142 2.44 15.24 13.71
CA SER A 142 1.59 16.34 14.21
C SER A 142 1.67 17.59 13.32
N PHE A 143 0.65 18.45 13.40
CA PHE A 143 0.50 19.63 12.56
C PHE A 143 0.20 20.89 13.38
N GLN A 144 0.59 22.04 12.82
CA GLN A 144 0.25 23.36 13.34
C GLN A 144 -1.22 23.71 13.04
N ALA A 145 -1.69 24.81 13.64
CA ALA A 145 -3.02 25.33 13.36
C ALA A 145 -3.16 25.76 11.89
N ALA A 146 -4.32 25.48 11.29
CA ALA A 146 -4.57 25.77 9.88
C ALA A 146 -4.53 27.27 9.57
N GLN A 147 -3.75 27.62 8.54
CA GLN A 147 -3.77 28.93 7.90
C GLN A 147 -4.76 28.92 6.75
N THR A 148 -5.54 29.99 6.56
CA THR A 148 -6.61 30.04 5.56
C THR A 148 -6.35 31.12 4.52
N PHE A 149 -6.49 30.76 3.24
CA PHE A 149 -6.30 31.66 2.10
C PHE A 149 -7.56 31.71 1.26
N GLN A 150 -7.92 32.91 0.79
CA GLN A 150 -9.07 33.12 -0.08
C GLN A 150 -8.74 32.70 -1.51
N VAL A 151 -9.68 31.99 -2.15
CA VAL A 151 -9.62 31.59 -3.56
C VAL A 151 -10.93 31.96 -4.26
N GLY A 152 -11.13 31.49 -5.49
CA GLY A 152 -12.39 31.63 -6.18
C GLY A 152 -13.51 30.82 -5.51
N LYS A 153 -14.74 30.99 -6.01
CA LYS A 153 -15.93 30.33 -5.43
C LYS A 153 -15.98 28.84 -5.76
N GLN A 154 -16.38 28.04 -4.79
CA GLN A 154 -16.51 26.58 -4.87
C GLN A 154 -15.24 25.91 -5.40
N PRO A 155 -14.13 25.95 -4.63
CA PRO A 155 -12.90 25.28 -5.00
C PRO A 155 -13.10 23.75 -5.00
N ASN A 156 -12.85 23.10 -6.13
CA ASN A 156 -13.03 21.66 -6.32
C ASN A 156 -11.73 20.88 -6.17
N GLN A 157 -10.73 21.20 -6.98
CA GLN A 157 -9.42 20.53 -6.97
C GLN A 157 -8.31 21.53 -6.68
N VAL A 158 -7.31 21.09 -5.90
CA VAL A 158 -6.02 21.76 -5.74
C VAL A 158 -4.90 20.90 -6.32
N VAL A 159 -3.93 21.56 -6.96
CA VAL A 159 -2.66 20.95 -7.39
C VAL A 159 -1.52 21.87 -7.01
N THR A 160 -0.31 21.34 -6.94
CA THR A 160 0.89 22.10 -6.59
C THR A 160 1.98 21.94 -7.64
N ALA A 161 2.74 23.01 -7.86
CA ALA A 161 3.91 23.05 -8.72
C ALA A 161 4.72 24.33 -8.44
N ASP A 162 5.99 24.37 -8.83
CA ASP A 162 6.79 25.60 -8.82
C ASP A 162 6.58 26.37 -10.15
N LEU A 163 5.57 27.25 -10.18
CA LEU A 163 5.12 27.94 -11.41
C LEU A 163 6.00 29.13 -11.78
N ASN A 164 6.79 29.63 -10.82
CA ASN A 164 7.68 30.78 -10.99
C ASN A 164 9.18 30.41 -10.93
N GLN A 165 9.49 29.13 -10.76
CA GLN A 165 10.85 28.56 -10.70
C GLN A 165 11.70 29.13 -9.56
N ASP A 166 11.07 29.46 -8.42
CA ASP A 166 11.76 29.98 -7.24
C ASP A 166 12.18 28.89 -6.25
N GLY A 167 11.87 27.63 -6.54
CA GLY A 167 12.17 26.46 -5.72
C GLY A 167 11.18 26.21 -4.60
N ARG A 168 10.08 26.97 -4.54
CA ARG A 168 8.97 26.75 -3.59
C ARG A 168 7.75 26.23 -4.32
N LEU A 169 6.97 25.43 -3.61
CA LEU A 169 5.70 24.93 -4.13
C LEU A 169 4.65 26.05 -4.14
N ASP A 170 4.09 26.33 -5.30
CA ASP A 170 2.91 27.16 -5.49
C ASP A 170 1.64 26.30 -5.49
N LEU A 171 0.48 26.94 -5.42
CA LEU A 171 -0.82 26.28 -5.41
C LEU A 171 -1.71 26.79 -6.54
N VAL A 172 -2.37 25.86 -7.24
CA VAL A 172 -3.41 26.15 -8.22
C VAL A 172 -4.72 25.52 -7.78
N THR A 173 -5.81 26.28 -7.82
CA THR A 173 -7.14 25.83 -7.41
C THR A 173 -8.14 25.99 -8.54
N ALA A 174 -8.85 24.92 -8.91
CA ALA A 174 -9.99 24.98 -9.83
C ALA A 174 -11.26 25.42 -9.08
N ASN A 175 -11.83 26.57 -9.46
CA ASN A 175 -12.98 27.15 -8.77
C ASN A 175 -14.24 27.10 -9.63
N SER A 176 -15.05 26.07 -9.43
CA SER A 176 -16.18 25.78 -10.32
C SER A 176 -17.27 26.85 -10.28
N GLY A 177 -17.49 27.46 -9.12
CA GLY A 177 -18.55 28.45 -8.92
C GLY A 177 -18.22 29.84 -9.48
N SER A 178 -16.93 30.13 -9.67
CA SER A 178 -16.46 31.41 -10.23
C SER A 178 -15.98 31.32 -11.67
N ASN A 179 -15.81 30.11 -12.22
CA ASN A 179 -15.20 29.86 -13.53
C ASN A 179 -13.78 30.41 -13.63
N THR A 180 -12.97 30.17 -12.58
CA THR A 180 -11.58 30.65 -12.52
C THR A 180 -10.64 29.58 -11.98
N LEU A 181 -9.36 29.71 -12.31
CA LEU A 181 -8.26 29.10 -11.59
C LEU A 181 -7.64 30.14 -10.65
N SER A 182 -7.48 29.82 -9.36
CA SER A 182 -6.71 30.66 -8.43
C SER A 182 -5.27 30.18 -8.41
N VAL A 183 -4.30 31.09 -8.47
CA VAL A 183 -2.87 30.80 -8.35
C VAL A 183 -2.32 31.54 -7.15
N LEU A 184 -1.78 30.80 -6.18
CA LEU A 184 -1.19 31.32 -4.95
C LEU A 184 0.29 30.95 -4.94
N LEU A 185 1.15 31.95 -5.06
CA LEU A 185 2.60 31.73 -5.05
C LEU A 185 3.12 31.42 -3.64
N GLY A 186 4.09 30.51 -3.56
CA GLY A 186 4.78 30.11 -2.37
C GLY A 186 5.54 31.25 -1.68
N SER A 187 5.80 31.05 -0.41
CA SER A 187 6.52 31.97 0.48
C SER A 187 7.14 31.19 1.64
N GLU A 188 7.96 31.86 2.45
CA GLU A 188 8.62 31.23 3.61
C GLU A 188 7.64 30.73 4.67
N THR A 189 6.40 31.18 4.67
CA THR A 189 5.40 30.84 5.71
C THR A 189 4.15 30.16 5.15
N GLY A 190 4.18 29.71 3.89
CA GLY A 190 3.01 29.21 3.16
C GLY A 190 2.81 29.99 1.87
N PHE A 191 1.67 30.67 1.69
CA PHE A 191 1.32 31.31 0.42
C PHE A 191 1.14 32.83 0.48
N ARG A 192 1.34 33.48 -0.67
CA ARG A 192 0.94 34.87 -0.92
C ARG A 192 -0.55 34.94 -1.32
N SER A 193 -1.12 36.14 -1.33
CA SER A 193 -2.47 36.36 -1.84
C SER A 193 -2.58 35.93 -3.31
N GLY A 194 -3.64 35.18 -3.63
CA GLY A 194 -3.81 34.57 -4.93
C GLY A 194 -4.29 35.52 -6.03
N THR A 195 -4.00 35.14 -7.28
CA THR A 195 -4.53 35.76 -8.50
C THR A 195 -5.51 34.81 -9.19
N ASN A 196 -6.62 35.33 -9.72
CA ASN A 196 -7.64 34.52 -10.40
C ASN A 196 -7.55 34.69 -11.92
N PHE A 197 -7.47 33.57 -12.63
CA PHE A 197 -7.46 33.50 -14.09
C PHE A 197 -8.75 32.87 -14.59
N ARG A 198 -9.46 33.56 -15.50
CA ARG A 198 -10.75 33.08 -16.01
C ARG A 198 -10.55 32.02 -17.09
N THR A 199 -11.25 30.90 -16.97
CA THR A 199 -11.28 29.83 -17.99
C THR A 199 -12.00 30.27 -19.26
N LYS A 200 -11.73 29.63 -20.40
CA LYS A 200 -12.57 29.80 -21.60
C LYS A 200 -13.90 29.09 -21.45
N GLY A 201 -13.89 27.88 -20.87
CA GLY A 201 -15.10 27.16 -20.52
C GLY A 201 -15.65 27.57 -19.16
N THR A 202 -16.62 26.80 -18.69
CA THR A 202 -17.34 27.00 -17.42
C THR A 202 -17.28 25.75 -16.55
N GLN A 203 -17.40 25.99 -15.24
CA GLN A 203 -17.34 24.98 -14.19
C GLN A 203 -16.04 24.15 -14.25
N PRO A 204 -14.85 24.80 -14.11
CA PRO A 204 -13.60 24.06 -14.00
C PRO A 204 -13.68 23.14 -12.77
N PHE A 205 -13.55 21.84 -13.01
CA PHE A 205 -13.68 20.80 -11.99
C PHE A 205 -12.32 20.25 -11.58
N ALA A 206 -11.46 20.01 -12.57
CA ALA A 206 -10.08 19.57 -12.37
C ALA A 206 -9.09 20.51 -13.05
N VAL A 207 -7.84 20.48 -12.59
CA VAL A 207 -6.71 21.23 -13.12
C VAL A 207 -5.44 20.39 -13.05
N ALA A 208 -4.57 20.51 -14.05
CA ALA A 208 -3.22 19.94 -14.04
C ALA A 208 -2.20 21.00 -14.49
N THR A 209 -0.93 20.72 -14.23
CA THR A 209 0.20 21.55 -14.65
C THR A 209 1.13 20.75 -15.56
N GLY A 210 1.89 21.44 -16.41
CA GLY A 210 2.86 20.82 -17.31
C GLY A 210 3.39 21.81 -18.33
N ASP A 211 4.51 21.48 -18.98
CA ASP A 211 5.09 22.28 -20.07
C ASP A 211 4.56 21.75 -21.42
N PHE A 212 3.42 22.26 -21.89
CA PHE A 212 2.74 21.75 -23.09
C PHE A 212 3.31 22.34 -24.38
N ASP A 213 4.05 23.46 -24.31
CA ASP A 213 4.69 24.11 -25.45
C ASP A 213 6.23 24.00 -25.47
N ARG A 214 6.80 23.28 -24.49
CA ARG A 214 8.23 22.99 -24.33
C ARG A 214 9.09 24.26 -24.23
N ASP A 215 8.53 25.33 -23.68
CA ASP A 215 9.27 26.57 -23.46
C ASP A 215 10.05 26.58 -22.12
N GLY A 216 9.89 25.51 -21.34
CA GLY A 216 10.54 25.29 -20.06
C GLY A 216 9.80 25.91 -18.88
N LYS A 217 8.60 26.49 -19.07
CA LYS A 217 7.75 27.03 -18.00
C LYS A 217 6.52 26.15 -17.85
N LEU A 218 5.96 26.16 -16.65
CA LEU A 218 4.76 25.39 -16.39
C LEU A 218 3.51 26.17 -16.84
N ASP A 219 2.68 25.47 -17.58
CA ASP A 219 1.35 25.87 -18.02
C ASP A 219 0.27 25.28 -17.10
N LEU A 220 -0.97 25.75 -17.25
CA LEU A 220 -2.14 25.18 -16.58
C LEU A 220 -3.13 24.65 -17.61
N ILE A 221 -3.75 23.51 -17.32
CA ILE A 221 -4.89 23.03 -18.10
C ILE A 221 -6.05 22.65 -17.17
N SER A 222 -7.25 23.15 -17.46
CA SER A 222 -8.47 22.85 -16.68
C SER A 222 -9.46 22.01 -17.45
N ALA A 223 -10.20 21.14 -16.74
CA ALA A 223 -11.36 20.42 -17.25
C ALA A 223 -12.61 21.22 -16.93
N ASP A 224 -13.23 21.77 -17.98
CA ASP A 224 -14.37 22.67 -17.87
C ASP A 224 -15.67 21.85 -18.04
N ALA A 225 -16.13 21.27 -16.94
CA ALA A 225 -17.17 20.24 -16.92
C ALA A 225 -18.46 20.66 -17.62
N ALA A 226 -18.92 21.90 -17.42
CA ALA A 226 -20.17 22.38 -18.03
C ALA A 226 -20.02 22.74 -19.53
N SER A 227 -18.79 23.01 -19.97
CA SER A 227 -18.49 23.37 -21.37
C SER A 227 -17.99 22.19 -22.21
N ASN A 228 -17.86 20.99 -21.62
CA ASN A 228 -17.43 19.77 -22.31
C ASN A 228 -16.06 19.91 -22.99
N GLY A 229 -15.16 20.68 -22.39
CA GLY A 229 -13.87 21.02 -22.97
C GLY A 229 -12.81 21.22 -21.92
N VAL A 230 -11.63 21.64 -22.39
CA VAL A 230 -10.52 22.04 -21.54
C VAL A 230 -10.05 23.45 -21.89
N SER A 231 -9.49 24.16 -20.90
CA SER A 231 -8.83 25.46 -21.10
C SER A 231 -7.33 25.34 -20.81
N LEU A 232 -6.47 25.62 -21.79
CA LEU A 232 -5.01 25.64 -21.65
C LEU A 232 -4.49 27.08 -21.51
N PHE A 233 -3.73 27.34 -20.46
CA PHE A 233 -3.10 28.62 -20.14
C PHE A 233 -1.58 28.48 -20.26
N LEU A 234 -0.96 29.14 -21.24
CA LEU A 234 0.50 29.09 -21.38
C LEU A 234 1.18 29.98 -20.34
N GLY A 235 2.18 29.42 -19.66
CA GLY A 235 2.91 30.02 -18.57
C GLY A 235 3.86 31.13 -19.02
N ARG A 236 3.94 32.19 -18.20
CA ARG A 236 4.95 33.25 -18.39
C ARG A 236 6.17 33.05 -17.49
N GLY A 237 6.14 32.05 -16.60
CA GLY A 237 7.26 31.64 -15.75
C GLY A 237 7.44 32.50 -14.51
N ASN A 238 6.45 33.33 -14.18
CA ASN A 238 6.42 34.21 -13.01
C ASN A 238 5.10 34.06 -12.23
N GLY A 239 4.36 32.98 -12.46
CA GLY A 239 3.00 32.80 -11.95
C GLY A 239 1.89 33.51 -12.74
N GLU A 240 2.22 34.20 -13.84
CA GLU A 240 1.23 34.75 -14.77
C GLU A 240 1.07 33.87 -16.02
N PHE A 241 -0.07 34.01 -16.69
CA PHE A 241 -0.46 33.17 -17.82
C PHE A 241 -0.97 33.99 -19.02
N SER A 242 -0.96 33.37 -20.20
CA SER A 242 -1.60 33.92 -21.40
C SER A 242 -3.12 33.85 -21.31
N ASP A 243 -3.82 34.49 -22.26
CA ASP A 243 -5.22 34.17 -22.49
C ASP A 243 -5.36 32.68 -22.84
N PRO A 244 -6.35 31.97 -22.27
CA PRO A 244 -6.45 30.53 -22.46
C PRO A 244 -6.88 30.14 -23.89
N LYS A 245 -6.34 29.04 -24.41
CA LYS A 245 -6.90 28.31 -25.54
C LYS A 245 -7.96 27.33 -25.05
N SER A 246 -8.91 26.97 -25.90
CA SER A 246 -9.92 25.95 -25.57
C SER A 246 -9.86 24.79 -26.55
N PHE A 247 -9.96 23.58 -26.02
CA PHE A 247 -10.02 22.35 -26.81
C PHE A 247 -11.24 21.54 -26.41
N ILE A 248 -11.86 20.89 -27.39
CA ILE A 248 -12.98 19.98 -27.15
C ILE A 248 -12.37 18.63 -26.80
N VAL A 249 -12.71 18.12 -25.62
CA VAL A 249 -12.51 16.71 -25.31
C VAL A 249 -13.67 15.97 -25.94
N GLY A 250 -13.42 14.85 -26.61
CA GLY A 250 -14.39 14.18 -27.48
C GLY A 250 -15.66 13.64 -26.78
N SER A 251 -15.96 14.05 -25.55
CA SER A 251 -17.00 13.56 -24.64
C SER A 251 -17.69 14.72 -23.89
N THR A 252 -18.54 14.42 -22.91
CA THR A 252 -19.25 15.42 -22.09
C THR A 252 -18.88 15.33 -20.62
N SER A 253 -18.83 16.49 -19.95
CA SER A 253 -18.51 16.64 -18.53
C SER A 253 -17.16 16.02 -18.11
N PRO A 254 -16.03 16.55 -18.62
CA PRO A 254 -14.72 16.19 -18.08
C PRO A 254 -14.59 16.67 -16.64
N VAL A 255 -14.18 15.78 -15.74
CA VAL A 255 -14.04 16.06 -14.30
C VAL A 255 -12.72 15.60 -13.69
N ALA A 256 -11.96 14.79 -14.41
CA ALA A 256 -10.61 14.39 -14.00
C ALA A 256 -9.63 14.71 -15.12
N ILE A 257 -8.39 15.07 -14.76
CA ILE A 257 -7.29 15.31 -15.69
C ILE A 257 -6.05 14.59 -15.18
N VAL A 258 -5.35 13.89 -16.07
CA VAL A 258 -3.95 13.50 -15.89
C VAL A 258 -3.15 13.85 -17.13
N THR A 259 -1.85 14.09 -16.97
CA THR A 259 -0.92 14.49 -18.03
C THR A 259 0.27 13.55 -18.04
N GLY A 260 0.86 13.32 -19.21
CA GLY A 260 1.97 12.38 -19.36
C GLY A 260 2.32 12.14 -20.83
N ASP A 261 3.41 11.43 -21.09
CA ASP A 261 3.78 10.97 -22.43
C ASP A 261 3.19 9.57 -22.64
N PHE A 262 2.05 9.47 -23.33
CA PHE A 262 1.32 8.21 -23.51
C PHE A 262 1.60 7.57 -24.88
N ASP A 263 2.30 8.26 -25.79
CA ASP A 263 2.71 7.72 -27.09
C ASP A 263 4.22 7.73 -27.38
N GLY A 264 5.02 7.97 -26.35
CA GLY A 264 6.47 7.77 -26.34
C GLY A 264 7.25 8.83 -27.12
N ASP A 265 6.60 9.94 -27.49
CA ASP A 265 7.18 11.02 -28.28
C ASP A 265 7.82 12.14 -27.41
N LYS A 266 7.75 11.96 -26.08
CA LYS A 266 8.27 12.81 -25.02
C LYS A 266 7.50 14.11 -24.84
N ARG A 267 6.38 14.31 -25.53
CA ARG A 267 5.51 15.48 -25.35
C ARG A 267 4.48 15.17 -24.28
N LEU A 268 3.98 16.22 -23.64
CA LEU A 268 2.87 16.05 -22.72
C LEU A 268 1.59 15.91 -23.52
N ASP A 269 0.94 14.78 -23.31
CA ASP A 269 -0.42 14.51 -23.70
C ASP A 269 -1.36 14.78 -22.52
N LEU A 270 -2.65 14.80 -22.83
CA LEU A 270 -3.71 15.08 -21.89
C LEU A 270 -4.72 13.94 -21.89
N VAL A 271 -5.09 13.47 -20.71
CA VAL A 271 -6.16 12.50 -20.52
C VAL A 271 -7.25 13.10 -19.64
N THR A 272 -8.51 12.96 -20.05
CA THR A 272 -9.67 13.39 -19.26
C THR A 272 -10.62 12.25 -18.94
N GLY A 273 -11.09 12.22 -17.69
CA GLY A 273 -12.16 11.35 -17.22
C GLY A 273 -13.48 12.08 -17.32
N ASN A 274 -14.47 11.47 -17.96
CA ASN A 274 -15.72 12.11 -18.36
C ASN A 274 -16.90 11.44 -17.64
N LEU A 275 -17.74 12.22 -16.96
CA LEU A 275 -18.84 11.67 -16.14
C LEU A 275 -19.99 11.07 -16.96
N ALA A 276 -20.13 11.45 -18.22
CA ALA A 276 -21.19 10.92 -19.05
C ALA A 276 -20.87 9.50 -19.52
N ALA A 277 -21.76 8.56 -19.23
CA ALA A 277 -21.68 7.18 -19.70
C ALA A 277 -22.15 7.06 -21.16
N ASP A 278 -21.50 7.78 -22.08
CA ASP A 278 -21.81 7.79 -23.50
C ASP A 278 -20.86 6.92 -24.34
N GLY A 279 -20.00 6.13 -23.68
CA GLY A 279 -18.99 5.27 -24.29
C GLY A 279 -17.68 6.00 -24.61
N ARG A 280 -17.58 7.30 -24.27
CA ARG A 280 -16.36 8.13 -24.38
C ARG A 280 -15.91 8.55 -22.99
N ASP A 281 -15.84 7.55 -22.12
CA ASP A 281 -15.68 7.72 -20.68
C ASP A 281 -14.29 8.29 -20.32
N ILE A 282 -13.27 7.98 -21.13
CA ILE A 282 -11.93 8.57 -21.07
C ILE A 282 -11.60 9.17 -22.45
N SER A 283 -11.07 10.39 -22.49
CA SER A 283 -10.54 11.02 -23.71
C SER A 283 -9.03 11.21 -23.57
N ILE A 284 -8.28 10.96 -24.63
CA ILE A 284 -6.82 11.16 -24.68
C ILE A 284 -6.53 12.08 -25.86
N LEU A 285 -5.83 13.18 -25.61
CA LEU A 285 -5.42 14.18 -26.59
C LEU A 285 -3.89 14.21 -26.63
N PHE A 286 -3.31 13.84 -27.78
CA PHE A 286 -1.87 13.77 -27.96
C PHE A 286 -1.31 15.15 -28.31
N GLY A 287 -0.33 15.61 -27.54
CA GLY A 287 0.24 16.95 -27.63
C GLY A 287 1.23 17.08 -28.78
N ASP A 288 1.26 18.25 -29.44
CA ASP A 288 2.26 18.53 -30.46
C ASP A 288 3.54 19.18 -29.90
N GLY A 289 3.54 19.51 -28.60
CA GLY A 289 4.65 20.15 -27.89
C GLY A 289 4.79 21.63 -28.22
N LYS A 290 3.72 22.27 -28.72
CA LYS A 290 3.59 23.71 -29.01
C LYS A 290 2.32 24.29 -28.39
N GLY A 291 1.74 23.57 -27.42
CA GLY A 291 0.48 23.92 -26.79
C GLY A 291 -0.75 23.71 -27.69
N ASP A 292 -0.72 22.71 -28.59
CA ASP A 292 -1.89 22.24 -29.36
C ASP A 292 -2.01 20.69 -29.31
N PHE A 293 -3.21 20.17 -29.58
CA PHE A 293 -3.53 18.73 -29.53
C PHE A 293 -4.14 18.23 -30.84
N PRO A 294 -3.33 17.88 -31.85
CA PRO A 294 -3.81 17.56 -33.20
C PRO A 294 -4.48 16.19 -33.35
N ARG A 295 -4.24 15.25 -32.43
CA ARG A 295 -4.76 13.88 -32.46
C ARG A 295 -5.43 13.57 -31.12
N GLY A 296 -6.51 12.80 -31.15
CA GLY A 296 -7.10 12.27 -29.92
C GLY A 296 -7.88 10.98 -30.14
N ILE A 297 -8.00 10.20 -29.07
CA ILE A 297 -8.76 8.94 -29.00
C ILE A 297 -9.67 8.93 -27.76
N THR A 298 -10.57 7.96 -27.69
CA THR A 298 -11.43 7.75 -26.52
C THR A 298 -11.42 6.28 -26.11
N LEU A 299 -11.43 6.01 -24.81
CA LEU A 299 -11.49 4.66 -24.26
C LEU A 299 -12.85 4.42 -23.58
N PRO A 300 -13.57 3.33 -23.93
CA PRO A 300 -14.82 2.96 -23.26
C PRO A 300 -14.53 2.21 -21.96
N ALA A 301 -14.81 2.84 -20.82
CA ALA A 301 -14.68 2.27 -19.49
C ALA A 301 -15.93 1.45 -19.09
N GLY A 302 -17.06 1.66 -19.76
CA GLY A 302 -18.33 1.00 -19.44
C GLY A 302 -19.17 1.79 -18.43
N GLY A 303 -18.85 3.07 -18.23
CA GLY A 303 -19.50 3.99 -17.31
C GLY A 303 -18.65 5.26 -17.18
N GLY A 304 -19.27 6.38 -16.81
CA GLY A 304 -18.54 7.65 -16.66
C GLY A 304 -17.42 7.53 -15.63
N VAL A 305 -16.30 8.22 -15.84
CA VAL A 305 -15.12 8.16 -14.99
C VAL A 305 -14.98 9.45 -14.19
N ASN A 306 -14.95 9.35 -12.85
CA ASN A 306 -14.92 10.50 -11.95
C ASN A 306 -13.52 10.84 -11.41
N SER A 307 -12.59 9.89 -11.38
CA SER A 307 -11.19 10.10 -11.01
C SER A 307 -10.28 9.26 -11.91
N LEU A 308 -9.06 9.76 -12.15
CA LEU A 308 -8.04 9.14 -13.01
C LEU A 308 -6.67 9.23 -12.33
N ILE A 309 -5.87 8.17 -12.50
CA ILE A 309 -4.46 8.14 -12.15
C ILE A 309 -3.69 7.55 -13.34
N ALA A 310 -2.52 8.12 -13.62
CA ALA A 310 -1.54 7.55 -14.54
C ALA A 310 -0.32 7.07 -13.76
N ALA A 311 0.09 5.83 -13.99
CA ALA A 311 1.28 5.23 -13.42
C ALA A 311 1.71 4.05 -14.29
N ASP A 312 2.95 3.61 -14.17
CA ASP A 312 3.39 2.33 -14.74
C ASP A 312 2.90 1.20 -13.81
N PHE A 313 1.63 0.81 -13.99
CA PHE A 313 1.03 -0.19 -13.11
C PHE A 313 1.70 -1.53 -13.37
N ASN A 314 1.91 -1.91 -14.62
CA ASN A 314 2.48 -3.22 -14.95
C ASN A 314 4.03 -3.29 -14.89
N GLN A 315 4.73 -2.21 -14.54
CA GLN A 315 6.20 -2.13 -14.48
C GLN A 315 6.90 -2.41 -15.82
N ASP A 316 6.26 -2.12 -16.94
CA ASP A 316 6.85 -2.26 -18.27
C ASP A 316 7.60 -1.01 -18.76
N GLY A 317 7.58 0.06 -17.94
CA GLY A 317 8.23 1.34 -18.19
C GLY A 317 7.35 2.35 -18.93
N GLN A 318 6.06 2.03 -19.17
CA GLN A 318 5.12 2.88 -19.90
C GLN A 318 3.99 3.34 -18.99
N LEU A 319 3.38 4.48 -19.32
CA LEU A 319 2.27 4.98 -18.53
C LEU A 319 0.98 4.22 -18.86
N ASP A 320 0.41 3.61 -17.83
CA ASP A 320 -0.93 3.02 -17.82
C ASP A 320 -1.94 4.02 -17.25
N LEU A 321 -3.24 3.69 -17.34
CA LEU A 321 -4.34 4.48 -16.79
C LEU A 321 -5.23 3.65 -15.88
N ALA A 322 -5.54 4.17 -14.70
CA ALA A 322 -6.58 3.67 -13.82
C ALA A 322 -7.68 4.71 -13.66
N GLY A 323 -8.94 4.29 -13.73
CA GLY A 323 -10.10 5.17 -13.62
C GLY A 323 -11.18 4.59 -12.72
N LEU A 324 -11.78 5.44 -11.88
CA LEU A 324 -12.94 5.06 -11.08
C LEU A 324 -14.23 5.24 -11.86
N LEU A 325 -15.05 4.20 -11.91
CA LEU A 325 -16.39 4.29 -12.47
C LEU A 325 -17.31 5.02 -11.49
N ASN A 326 -17.92 6.10 -11.99
CA ASN A 326 -18.81 6.95 -11.22
C ASN A 326 -19.99 6.15 -10.65
N LEU A 327 -20.27 6.36 -9.36
CA LEU A 327 -21.30 5.65 -8.58
C LEU A 327 -21.14 4.12 -8.56
N SER A 328 -19.97 3.60 -8.92
CA SER A 328 -19.66 2.18 -8.90
C SER A 328 -18.49 1.90 -7.97
N ALA A 329 -18.44 0.69 -7.42
CA ALA A 329 -17.30 0.22 -6.65
C ALA A 329 -16.23 -0.45 -7.54
N THR A 330 -16.12 0.03 -8.77
CA THR A 330 -15.24 -0.55 -9.80
C THR A 330 -14.22 0.47 -10.25
N MET A 331 -12.96 0.04 -10.24
CA MET A 331 -11.86 0.67 -10.94
C MET A 331 -11.59 -0.10 -12.23
N VAL A 332 -11.43 0.63 -13.33
CA VAL A 332 -10.97 0.09 -14.61
C VAL A 332 -9.49 0.41 -14.78
N VAL A 333 -8.76 -0.50 -15.43
CA VAL A 333 -7.34 -0.31 -15.76
C VAL A 333 -7.14 -0.51 -17.26
N PHE A 334 -6.41 0.40 -17.87
CA PHE A 334 -6.00 0.37 -19.26
C PHE A 334 -4.47 0.36 -19.32
N LEU A 335 -3.91 -0.73 -19.84
CA LEU A 335 -2.47 -0.89 -19.99
C LEU A 335 -2.01 -0.20 -21.28
N GLY A 336 -1.10 0.77 -21.15
CA GLY A 336 -0.53 1.53 -22.26
C GLY A 336 0.54 0.73 -23.00
N ASP A 337 0.58 0.83 -24.31
CA ASP A 337 1.63 0.23 -25.14
C ASP A 337 2.78 1.21 -25.49
N GLY A 338 2.76 2.40 -24.88
CA GLY A 338 3.74 3.47 -25.10
C GLY A 338 3.76 4.05 -26.51
N GLU A 339 2.83 3.66 -27.39
CA GLU A 339 2.65 4.18 -28.75
C GLU A 339 1.25 4.83 -28.93
N GLY A 340 0.57 5.07 -27.81
CA GLY A 340 -0.76 5.68 -27.72
C GLY A 340 -1.91 4.67 -27.85
N GLY A 341 -1.62 3.37 -27.85
CA GLY A 341 -2.60 2.30 -27.75
C GLY A 341 -2.79 1.84 -26.31
N PHE A 342 -4.00 1.35 -26.01
CA PHE A 342 -4.38 0.91 -24.67
C PHE A 342 -5.17 -0.39 -24.73
N THR A 343 -4.82 -1.33 -23.85
CA THR A 343 -5.56 -2.59 -23.68
C THR A 343 -6.29 -2.57 -22.34
N ARG A 344 -7.63 -2.72 -22.38
CA ARG A 344 -8.41 -2.84 -21.14
C ARG A 344 -8.09 -4.16 -20.45
N ALA A 345 -7.70 -4.06 -19.20
CA ALA A 345 -7.39 -5.19 -18.37
C ALA A 345 -8.57 -5.45 -17.39
N PRO A 346 -8.64 -6.59 -16.68
CA PRO A 346 -9.81 -6.95 -15.87
C PRO A 346 -10.22 -5.89 -14.85
N ASP A 347 -11.53 -5.75 -14.62
CA ASP A 347 -12.06 -4.77 -13.68
C ASP A 347 -11.67 -5.10 -12.24
N THR A 348 -11.29 -4.08 -11.48
CA THR A 348 -10.91 -4.19 -10.07
C THR A 348 -12.04 -3.67 -9.18
N PHE A 349 -12.41 -4.42 -8.15
CA PHE A 349 -13.37 -3.96 -7.16
C PHE A 349 -12.67 -3.16 -6.06
N VAL A 350 -13.12 -1.94 -5.78
CA VAL A 350 -12.50 -1.04 -4.79
C VAL A 350 -13.29 -0.91 -3.48
N GLY A 351 -14.22 -1.83 -3.23
CA GLY A 351 -14.93 -1.92 -1.95
C GLY A 351 -16.13 -0.98 -1.80
N SER A 352 -16.07 0.24 -2.32
CA SER A 352 -17.15 1.23 -2.23
C SER A 352 -17.17 2.17 -3.44
N ALA A 353 -18.26 2.93 -3.61
CA ALA A 353 -18.40 3.91 -4.70
C ALA A 353 -17.45 5.09 -4.49
N ALA A 354 -16.19 4.88 -4.87
CA ALA A 354 -15.11 5.80 -4.58
C ALA A 354 -15.20 7.09 -5.40
N THR A 355 -14.79 8.19 -4.80
CA THR A 355 -14.74 9.52 -5.41
C THR A 355 -13.32 9.95 -5.74
N ASP A 356 -12.34 9.35 -5.09
CA ASP A 356 -10.94 9.65 -5.32
C ASP A 356 -10.06 8.44 -5.02
N LEU A 357 -8.85 8.47 -5.59
CA LEU A 357 -7.82 7.45 -5.43
C LEU A 357 -6.48 8.11 -5.05
N SER A 358 -5.69 7.40 -4.26
CA SER A 358 -4.26 7.67 -4.11
C SER A 358 -3.49 6.38 -4.16
N ILE A 359 -2.24 6.47 -4.61
CA ILE A 359 -1.34 5.33 -4.72
C ILE A 359 -0.09 5.56 -3.89
N ALA A 360 0.40 4.52 -3.25
CA ALA A 360 1.70 4.47 -2.57
C ALA A 360 2.06 3.01 -2.29
N ASP A 361 3.30 2.73 -1.94
CA ASP A 361 3.74 1.41 -1.48
C ASP A 361 3.61 1.34 0.05
N PHE A 362 2.42 1.01 0.57
CA PHE A 362 2.12 1.05 2.00
C PHE A 362 2.69 -0.15 2.76
N ASN A 363 3.02 -1.23 2.05
CA ASN A 363 3.60 -2.45 2.60
C ASN A 363 5.09 -2.64 2.27
N GLN A 364 5.71 -1.65 1.61
CA GLN A 364 7.12 -1.64 1.22
C GLN A 364 7.54 -2.84 0.35
N ASP A 365 6.64 -3.34 -0.50
CA ASP A 365 6.91 -4.46 -1.40
C ASP A 365 7.37 -4.02 -2.81
N ASN A 366 7.59 -2.71 -3.00
CA ASN A 366 7.90 -2.01 -4.25
C ASN A 366 6.79 -2.09 -5.30
N LYS A 367 5.54 -2.22 -4.87
CA LYS A 367 4.37 -2.12 -5.75
C LYS A 367 3.45 -1.04 -5.25
N LEU A 368 2.77 -0.42 -6.21
CA LEU A 368 1.79 0.60 -5.90
C LEU A 368 0.52 -0.07 -5.38
N ASP A 369 0.23 0.15 -4.11
CA ASP A 369 -1.05 -0.09 -3.47
C ASP A 369 -2.01 1.08 -3.74
N LEU A 370 -3.27 0.89 -3.37
CA LEU A 370 -4.33 1.87 -3.57
C LEU A 370 -5.00 2.25 -2.25
N VAL A 371 -5.34 3.52 -2.11
CA VAL A 371 -6.34 3.99 -1.16
C VAL A 371 -7.47 4.64 -1.92
N SER A 372 -8.70 4.40 -1.47
CA SER A 372 -9.90 5.04 -2.01
C SER A 372 -10.69 5.75 -0.92
N ALA A 373 -11.23 6.92 -1.27
CA ALA A 373 -12.24 7.64 -0.49
C ALA A 373 -13.60 7.51 -1.16
N SER A 374 -14.68 7.49 -0.38
CA SER A 374 -16.06 7.54 -0.88
C SER A 374 -16.91 8.52 -0.08
N LEU A 375 -17.63 9.38 -0.80
CA LEU A 375 -18.58 10.35 -0.23
C LEU A 375 -19.77 9.68 0.48
N ASN A 376 -20.00 8.39 0.25
CA ASN A 376 -21.07 7.61 0.88
C ASN A 376 -20.55 6.70 2.00
N SER A 377 -19.27 6.83 2.35
CA SER A 377 -18.60 6.01 3.36
C SER A 377 -17.97 6.90 4.43
N THR A 378 -18.06 6.44 5.68
CA THR A 378 -17.29 7.01 6.80
C THR A 378 -15.91 6.38 6.93
N ASN A 379 -15.52 5.55 5.96
CA ASN A 379 -14.24 4.87 5.92
C ASN A 379 -13.53 5.14 4.59
N ALA A 380 -12.21 5.34 4.64
CA ALA A 380 -11.34 5.12 3.48
C ALA A 380 -11.01 3.62 3.38
N SER A 381 -10.80 3.11 2.17
CA SER A 381 -10.43 1.70 1.94
C SER A 381 -9.01 1.61 1.38
N VAL A 382 -8.15 0.87 2.05
CA VAL A 382 -6.80 0.52 1.57
C VAL A 382 -6.88 -0.82 0.84
N ILE A 383 -6.24 -0.93 -0.32
CA ILE A 383 -6.20 -2.12 -1.15
C ILE A 383 -4.75 -2.36 -1.53
N LEU A 384 -4.18 -3.44 -0.99
CA LEU A 384 -2.79 -3.78 -1.24
C LEU A 384 -2.64 -4.53 -2.57
N ASN A 385 -1.64 -4.15 -3.35
CA ASN A 385 -1.22 -4.79 -4.58
C ASN A 385 -0.27 -5.95 -4.26
N LYS A 386 -0.78 -6.91 -3.49
CA LYS A 386 -0.05 -8.13 -3.16
C LYS A 386 0.10 -9.00 -4.42
N THR A 387 1.28 -9.05 -5.01
CA THR A 387 1.63 -10.15 -5.92
C THR A 387 2.27 -11.28 -5.14
N THR A 388 1.87 -12.50 -5.45
CA THR A 388 2.28 -13.73 -4.76
C THR A 388 3.67 -14.19 -5.20
N ALA A 389 4.68 -13.35 -4.98
CA ALA A 389 6.04 -13.61 -5.46
C ALA A 389 6.72 -14.72 -4.63
N VAL A 390 7.32 -15.69 -5.33
CA VAL A 390 8.15 -16.73 -4.72
C VAL A 390 9.58 -16.22 -4.66
N VAL A 391 10.10 -15.95 -3.47
CA VAL A 391 11.50 -15.55 -3.33
C VAL A 391 12.36 -16.78 -3.13
N LEU A 392 13.29 -17.03 -4.06
CA LEU A 392 14.28 -18.10 -3.94
C LEU A 392 15.66 -17.50 -3.70
N ARG A 393 16.33 -17.95 -2.64
CA ARG A 393 17.66 -17.43 -2.28
C ARG A 393 18.71 -18.52 -2.34
N SER A 394 19.88 -18.16 -2.85
CA SER A 394 21.11 -18.96 -2.78
C SER A 394 22.20 -18.17 -2.07
N THR A 395 23.26 -18.84 -1.61
CA THR A 395 24.40 -18.19 -0.93
C THR A 395 25.16 -17.13 -1.76
N LYS A 396 24.84 -16.98 -3.05
CA LYS A 396 25.54 -16.07 -3.98
C LYS A 396 24.63 -15.23 -4.87
N THR A 397 23.37 -15.61 -5.06
CA THR A 397 22.45 -14.96 -5.99
C THR A 397 21.05 -14.90 -5.38
N LEU A 398 20.50 -13.69 -5.29
CA LEU A 398 19.06 -13.48 -5.10
C LEU A 398 18.42 -13.59 -6.48
N ALA A 399 17.55 -14.58 -6.68
CA ALA A 399 16.71 -14.61 -7.88
C ALA A 399 15.26 -14.55 -7.42
N LEU A 400 14.59 -13.48 -7.80
CA LEU A 400 13.14 -13.46 -7.81
C LEU A 400 12.72 -14.39 -8.94
N VAL A 401 12.29 -15.60 -8.58
CA VAL A 401 11.52 -16.41 -9.50
C VAL A 401 10.10 -15.97 -9.29
N ASP A 402 9.63 -15.09 -10.17
CA ASP A 402 8.24 -14.69 -10.17
C ASP A 402 7.35 -15.91 -10.51
N GLY A 403 7.04 -16.70 -9.49
CA GLY A 403 6.03 -17.75 -9.51
C GLY A 403 4.62 -17.16 -9.54
N SER A 404 4.49 -15.84 -9.41
CA SER A 404 3.25 -15.07 -9.49
C SER A 404 2.89 -14.75 -10.95
N GLN A 405 3.03 -15.73 -11.84
CA GLN A 405 2.07 -15.80 -12.95
C GLN A 405 0.69 -16.03 -12.32
N GLU A 406 0.13 -14.96 -11.76
CA GLU A 406 -1.26 -14.57 -11.82
C GLU A 406 -2.27 -15.63 -11.47
N THR A 407 -2.00 -16.38 -10.41
CA THR A 407 -2.91 -17.43 -9.99
C THR A 407 -3.24 -17.32 -8.52
N ALA A 408 -4.53 -17.34 -8.23
CA ALA A 408 -5.11 -17.56 -6.89
C ALA A 408 -4.83 -18.98 -6.36
N ALA A 409 -3.71 -19.60 -6.78
CA ALA A 409 -3.43 -21.00 -6.61
C ALA A 409 -2.05 -21.19 -6.01
N GLY A 410 -2.00 -21.98 -4.94
CA GLY A 410 -0.76 -22.27 -4.24
C GLY A 410 0.26 -23.01 -5.07
N MET A 411 1.50 -22.92 -4.62
CA MET A 411 2.65 -23.52 -5.25
C MET A 411 3.08 -24.83 -4.58
N THR A 412 4.01 -25.52 -5.23
CA THR A 412 4.72 -26.65 -4.66
C THR A 412 6.19 -26.53 -5.02
N VAL A 413 7.02 -26.23 -4.03
CA VAL A 413 8.48 -26.13 -4.15
C VAL A 413 9.11 -27.33 -3.49
N ASN A 414 10.12 -27.91 -4.14
CA ASN A 414 10.95 -28.96 -3.60
C ASN A 414 12.41 -28.68 -3.97
N LEU A 415 13.17 -28.17 -3.01
CA LEU A 415 14.58 -27.82 -3.19
C LEU A 415 15.47 -29.06 -3.33
N ASP A 416 15.14 -30.16 -2.63
CA ASP A 416 15.83 -31.45 -2.78
C ASP A 416 15.74 -32.00 -4.22
N ARG A 417 14.61 -31.81 -4.88
CA ARG A 417 14.36 -32.25 -6.27
C ARG A 417 14.63 -31.17 -7.31
N GLY A 418 14.94 -29.94 -6.89
CA GLY A 418 15.16 -28.82 -7.79
C GLY A 418 13.92 -28.39 -8.58
N THR A 419 12.70 -28.56 -8.05
CA THR A 419 11.45 -28.26 -8.78
C THR A 419 10.56 -27.24 -8.08
N LEU A 420 10.05 -26.27 -8.84
CA LEU A 420 8.91 -25.41 -8.51
C LEU A 420 7.76 -25.72 -9.47
N VAL A 421 6.56 -25.88 -8.91
CA VAL A 421 5.30 -26.02 -9.66
C VAL A 421 4.30 -24.98 -9.16
N VAL A 422 3.82 -24.10 -10.04
CA VAL A 422 2.74 -23.16 -9.74
C VAL A 422 1.45 -23.76 -10.28
N LYS A 423 0.43 -23.95 -9.42
CA LYS A 423 -0.83 -24.64 -9.79
C LYS A 423 -1.80 -23.72 -10.54
N GLY A 424 -1.31 -23.08 -11.59
CA GLY A 424 -2.10 -22.24 -12.49
C GLY A 424 -2.84 -22.99 -13.59
N ASN A 425 -3.55 -22.23 -14.42
CA ASN A 425 -4.03 -22.68 -15.73
C ASN A 425 -3.46 -21.76 -16.82
N PRO A 426 -2.34 -22.13 -17.48
CA PRO A 426 -1.65 -23.43 -17.41
C PRO A 426 -0.76 -23.62 -16.17
N VAL A 427 -0.44 -24.88 -15.85
CA VAL A 427 0.53 -25.21 -14.80
C VAL A 427 1.93 -24.83 -15.26
N VAL A 428 2.63 -24.00 -14.50
CA VAL A 428 4.02 -23.60 -14.77
C VAL A 428 4.98 -24.49 -13.96
N ARG A 429 6.08 -24.90 -14.59
CA ARG A 429 7.14 -25.70 -13.95
C ARG A 429 8.49 -25.02 -14.19
N VAL A 430 9.24 -24.82 -13.12
CA VAL A 430 10.55 -24.14 -13.14
C VAL A 430 11.57 -24.99 -12.38
N SER A 431 12.82 -25.03 -12.86
CA SER A 431 13.93 -25.60 -12.09
C SER A 431 14.39 -24.59 -11.04
N VAL A 432 14.64 -25.08 -9.83
CA VAL A 432 15.14 -24.29 -8.70
C VAL A 432 16.44 -24.89 -8.16
N ASP A 433 17.22 -25.50 -9.05
CA ASP A 433 18.52 -26.06 -8.70
C ASP A 433 19.47 -24.97 -8.18
N GLY A 434 20.09 -25.21 -7.02
CA GLY A 434 21.06 -24.31 -6.41
C GLY A 434 20.50 -23.27 -5.44
N PHE A 435 19.17 -23.18 -5.29
CA PHE A 435 18.53 -22.40 -4.22
C PHE A 435 18.46 -23.20 -2.92
N ASN A 436 18.54 -22.50 -1.78
CA ASN A 436 18.47 -23.09 -0.45
C ASN A 436 17.32 -22.52 0.40
N ASP A 437 16.74 -21.38 0.04
CA ASP A 437 15.69 -20.73 0.84
C ASP A 437 14.46 -20.46 -0.02
N VAL A 438 13.29 -20.50 0.60
CA VAL A 438 11.99 -20.30 -0.06
C VAL A 438 11.12 -19.39 0.78
N GLU A 439 10.55 -18.40 0.12
CA GLU A 439 9.45 -17.59 0.64
C GLU A 439 8.16 -17.94 -0.09
N GLY A 440 7.12 -18.18 0.69
CA GLY A 440 5.79 -18.64 0.28
C GLY A 440 4.95 -17.58 -0.41
N THR A 441 3.77 -17.99 -0.84
CA THR A 441 2.70 -17.14 -1.37
C THR A 441 1.68 -16.85 -0.26
N GLN A 442 0.71 -15.96 -0.49
CA GLN A 442 -0.37 -15.66 0.47
C GLN A 442 -1.54 -16.66 0.39
N VAL A 443 -1.29 -17.84 -0.19
CA VAL A 443 -2.26 -18.92 -0.33
C VAL A 443 -1.57 -20.24 0.00
N LYS A 444 -2.37 -21.29 0.23
CA LYS A 444 -1.89 -22.61 0.63
C LYS A 444 -0.74 -23.17 -0.23
N ASP A 445 0.43 -23.33 0.37
CA ASP A 445 1.63 -23.83 -0.26
C ASP A 445 2.12 -25.20 0.23
N GLY A 446 2.97 -25.82 -0.59
CA GLY A 446 3.75 -26.99 -0.22
C GLY A 446 5.22 -26.72 -0.47
N ILE A 447 6.00 -26.49 0.58
CA ILE A 447 7.43 -26.17 0.51
C ILE A 447 8.21 -27.32 1.14
N THR A 448 9.17 -27.86 0.40
CA THR A 448 10.12 -28.86 0.87
C THR A 448 11.53 -28.34 0.66
N GLY A 449 12.31 -28.31 1.74
CA GLY A 449 13.72 -27.99 1.78
C GLY A 449 14.60 -29.11 1.20
N SER A 450 15.76 -29.29 1.79
CA SER A 450 16.85 -30.15 1.34
C SER A 450 17.65 -30.65 2.55
N ASP A 451 18.70 -31.47 2.34
CA ASP A 451 19.62 -31.88 3.42
C ASP A 451 20.62 -30.77 3.86
N LYS A 452 20.30 -29.51 3.61
CA LYS A 452 21.10 -28.34 4.01
C LYS A 452 20.27 -27.47 4.93
N ARG A 453 20.93 -26.58 5.68
CA ARG A 453 20.27 -25.48 6.37
C ARG A 453 19.45 -24.64 5.38
N ASN A 454 18.14 -24.61 5.59
CA ASN A 454 17.16 -23.86 4.83
C ASN A 454 16.46 -22.79 5.69
N LEU A 455 16.11 -21.67 5.08
CA LEU A 455 15.13 -20.71 5.59
C LEU A 455 13.85 -20.83 4.74
N LEU A 456 12.77 -21.30 5.36
CA LEU A 456 11.50 -21.58 4.69
C LEU A 456 10.38 -20.76 5.35
N SER A 457 9.62 -20.00 4.55
CA SER A 457 8.46 -19.23 5.00
C SER A 457 7.22 -19.58 4.18
N GLY A 458 6.07 -19.76 4.83
CA GLY A 458 4.77 -20.03 4.19
C GLY A 458 4.00 -18.76 3.80
N ASN A 459 4.12 -17.69 4.59
CA ASN A 459 3.31 -16.47 4.52
C ASN A 459 1.85 -16.74 4.92
N ASP A 460 0.86 -16.08 4.33
CA ASP A 460 -0.55 -16.39 4.61
C ASP A 460 -0.94 -17.68 3.89
N GLY A 461 -1.81 -18.51 4.46
CA GLY A 461 -2.20 -19.74 3.81
C GLY A 461 -2.61 -20.84 4.76
N ALA A 462 -2.43 -22.08 4.32
CA ALA A 462 -2.66 -23.25 5.15
C ALA A 462 -1.61 -24.26 4.72
N ASP A 463 -0.38 -23.93 5.08
CA ASP A 463 0.82 -24.32 4.37
C ASP A 463 1.39 -25.61 4.91
N ARG A 464 2.25 -26.21 4.10
CA ARG A 464 3.05 -27.36 4.50
C ARG A 464 4.51 -27.08 4.23
N LEU A 465 5.30 -26.91 5.28
CA LEU A 465 6.74 -26.69 5.23
C LEU A 465 7.46 -27.92 5.78
N ILE A 466 8.47 -28.41 5.06
CA ILE A 466 9.30 -29.56 5.45
C ILE A 466 10.77 -29.18 5.28
N GLY A 467 11.57 -29.18 6.35
CA GLY A 467 13.00 -28.86 6.33
C GLY A 467 13.86 -29.97 5.71
N LEU A 468 13.58 -31.22 6.10
CA LEU A 468 14.37 -32.43 5.82
C LEU A 468 15.60 -32.56 6.73
N GLY A 469 16.79 -32.21 6.27
CA GLY A 469 18.01 -32.33 7.05
C GLY A 469 18.74 -31.00 7.10
N GLY A 470 19.23 -30.57 8.26
CA GLY A 470 19.80 -29.24 8.36
C GLY A 470 19.59 -28.64 9.74
N ASN A 471 19.96 -27.38 9.92
CA ASN A 471 19.51 -26.63 11.09
C ASN A 471 18.60 -25.53 10.56
N ASP A 472 17.34 -25.88 10.34
CA ASP A 472 16.42 -25.12 9.51
C ASP A 472 15.67 -24.07 10.32
N VAL A 473 15.16 -23.07 9.62
CA VAL A 473 14.22 -22.08 10.17
C VAL A 473 12.96 -22.14 9.33
N LEU A 474 11.86 -22.60 9.95
CA LEU A 474 10.55 -22.73 9.33
C LEU A 474 9.59 -21.74 9.98
N THR A 475 8.93 -20.91 9.16
CA THR A 475 7.91 -19.96 9.60
C THR A 475 6.63 -20.20 8.80
N GLY A 476 5.53 -20.57 9.45
CA GLY A 476 4.23 -20.77 8.81
C GLY A 476 3.69 -19.46 8.28
N GLY A 477 3.31 -18.57 9.20
CA GLY A 477 2.78 -17.25 8.89
C GLY A 477 1.34 -17.16 9.38
N ALA A 478 0.39 -16.77 8.53
CA ALA A 478 -1.01 -16.70 8.93
C ALA A 478 -1.82 -17.88 8.39
N GLY A 479 -2.70 -18.45 9.21
CA GLY A 479 -3.57 -19.56 8.87
C GLY A 479 -3.09 -20.90 9.47
N PRO A 480 -3.80 -22.02 9.21
CA PRO A 480 -3.52 -23.28 9.89
C PRO A 480 -2.42 -24.10 9.17
N ASP A 481 -1.19 -24.01 9.68
CA ASP A 481 0.00 -24.53 9.02
C ASP A 481 0.49 -25.88 9.56
N ARG A 482 1.33 -26.54 8.77
CA ARG A 482 2.04 -27.78 9.12
C ARG A 482 3.53 -27.64 8.87
N LEU A 483 4.31 -27.61 9.95
CA LEU A 483 5.76 -27.49 9.91
C LEU A 483 6.40 -28.81 10.37
N GLU A 484 7.33 -29.32 9.58
CA GLU A 484 8.13 -30.52 9.84
C GLU A 484 9.63 -30.17 9.71
N GLY A 485 10.36 -30.04 10.82
CA GLY A 485 11.80 -29.70 10.83
C GLY A 485 12.64 -30.80 10.19
N GLY A 486 12.66 -31.97 10.83
CA GLY A 486 13.28 -33.17 10.28
C GLY A 486 14.48 -33.61 11.12
N THR A 487 15.69 -33.61 10.58
CA THR A 487 16.91 -33.91 11.35
C THR A 487 17.81 -32.69 11.48
N GLY A 488 18.40 -32.53 12.66
CA GLY A 488 19.26 -31.41 13.03
C GLY A 488 18.53 -30.45 13.96
N ASN A 489 19.12 -29.30 14.29
CA ASN A 489 18.58 -28.41 15.32
C ASN A 489 17.72 -27.32 14.68
N ASP A 490 16.42 -27.52 14.65
CA ASP A 490 15.49 -26.71 13.88
C ASP A 490 14.78 -25.65 14.74
N GLN A 491 14.34 -24.58 14.07
CA GLN A 491 13.52 -23.52 14.65
C GLN A 491 12.18 -23.46 13.91
N LEU A 492 11.09 -23.64 14.64
CA LEU A 492 9.73 -23.66 14.08
C LEU A 492 8.91 -22.54 14.72
N THR A 493 8.41 -21.62 13.89
CA THR A 493 7.43 -20.59 14.26
C THR A 493 6.14 -20.88 13.50
N GLY A 494 5.05 -21.20 14.20
CA GLY A 494 3.74 -21.41 13.56
C GLY A 494 3.21 -20.11 12.97
N GLY A 495 3.10 -19.09 13.83
CA GLY A 495 2.56 -17.78 13.46
C GLY A 495 1.13 -17.65 13.96
N ILE A 496 0.28 -16.93 13.22
CA ILE A 496 -1.14 -16.77 13.57
C ILE A 496 -1.89 -17.97 13.01
N GLY A 497 -2.63 -18.72 13.83
CA GLY A 497 -3.44 -19.82 13.37
C GLY A 497 -3.53 -20.96 14.37
N ARG A 498 -3.79 -22.15 13.85
CA ARG A 498 -3.78 -23.38 14.64
C ARG A 498 -2.82 -24.33 13.98
N ASP A 499 -1.58 -24.26 14.42
CA ASP A 499 -0.50 -24.90 13.69
C ASP A 499 -0.16 -26.26 14.24
N ARG A 500 0.39 -27.11 13.37
CA ARG A 500 0.93 -28.41 13.73
C ARG A 500 2.43 -28.38 13.51
N LEU A 501 3.17 -28.40 14.62
CA LEU A 501 4.62 -28.30 14.65
C LEU A 501 5.23 -29.67 15.02
N THR A 502 6.11 -30.16 14.16
CA THR A 502 6.85 -31.42 14.34
C THR A 502 8.32 -31.10 14.15
N SER A 503 9.12 -31.07 15.21
CA SER A 503 10.52 -30.64 15.07
C SER A 503 11.42 -31.76 14.58
N GLY A 504 11.16 -33.00 14.99
CA GLY A 504 11.94 -34.17 14.61
C GLY A 504 13.13 -34.43 15.54
N ALA A 505 14.25 -34.82 14.96
CA ALA A 505 15.43 -35.27 15.70
C ALA A 505 16.46 -34.14 15.82
N GLY A 506 16.72 -33.68 17.03
CA GLY A 506 17.69 -32.62 17.28
C GLY A 506 17.44 -31.93 18.59
N ARG A 507 18.10 -30.79 18.83
CA ARG A 507 17.76 -29.88 19.92
C ARG A 507 17.00 -28.70 19.34
N ASP A 508 15.68 -28.83 19.32
CA ASP A 508 14.85 -27.94 18.52
C ASP A 508 14.24 -26.81 19.35
N ARG A 509 13.72 -25.82 18.64
CA ARG A 509 13.04 -24.67 19.24
C ARG A 509 11.67 -24.46 18.61
N PHE A 510 10.65 -24.48 19.44
CA PHE A 510 9.30 -24.05 19.08
C PHE A 510 9.13 -22.60 19.54
N ILE A 511 9.03 -21.69 18.58
CA ILE A 511 9.01 -20.23 18.83
C ILE A 511 7.57 -19.75 18.75
N PHE A 512 7.12 -19.09 19.83
CA PHE A 512 5.84 -18.42 19.89
C PHE A 512 6.08 -16.91 19.84
N ASP A 513 5.92 -16.37 18.65
CA ASP A 513 6.05 -14.96 18.29
C ASP A 513 4.94 -14.63 17.29
N HIS A 514 4.05 -13.71 17.67
CA HIS A 514 2.95 -13.21 16.84
C HIS A 514 3.15 -11.74 16.43
N GLN A 515 4.29 -11.12 16.78
CA GLN A 515 4.59 -9.70 16.54
C GLN A 515 3.54 -8.71 17.07
N ALA A 516 2.65 -9.19 17.94
CA ALA A 516 1.60 -8.44 18.60
C ALA A 516 1.41 -9.00 20.03
N PRO A 517 0.86 -8.21 20.97
CA PRO A 517 0.52 -8.69 22.30
C PRO A 517 -0.39 -9.91 22.24
N PHE A 518 -0.14 -10.90 23.10
CA PHE A 518 -0.84 -12.17 23.15
C PHE A 518 -2.37 -12.02 23.13
N SER A 519 -3.02 -12.74 22.20
CA SER A 519 -4.45 -13.03 22.28
C SER A 519 -4.73 -14.54 22.28
N PRO A 520 -5.72 -15.01 23.06
CA PRO A 520 -6.03 -16.43 23.22
C PRO A 520 -6.64 -17.07 21.96
N THR A 521 -6.91 -16.29 20.92
CA THR A 521 -7.43 -16.75 19.63
C THR A 521 -6.36 -16.82 18.54
N ASP A 522 -5.16 -16.27 18.77
CA ASP A 522 -4.19 -16.03 17.69
C ASP A 522 -3.36 -17.26 17.33
N GLY A 523 -3.04 -18.13 18.29
CA GLY A 523 -2.09 -19.23 18.08
C GLY A 523 -2.36 -20.36 19.04
N GLN A 524 -3.13 -21.37 18.62
CA GLN A 524 -3.57 -22.49 19.45
C GLN A 524 -2.89 -23.80 19.01
N ASP A 525 -1.57 -23.80 19.10
CA ASP A 525 -0.72 -24.71 18.33
C ASP A 525 -0.57 -26.08 18.96
N ARG A 526 -0.11 -27.02 18.14
CA ARG A 526 0.08 -28.41 18.51
C ARG A 526 1.50 -28.86 18.23
N LEU A 527 2.24 -29.08 19.31
CA LEU A 527 3.59 -29.62 19.29
C LEU A 527 3.49 -31.15 19.34
N THR A 528 3.86 -31.82 18.26
CA THR A 528 3.51 -33.24 18.08
C THR A 528 4.53 -34.22 18.63
N ASP A 529 5.78 -33.79 18.78
CA ASP A 529 6.91 -34.64 19.15
C ASP A 529 7.89 -34.00 20.16
N PHE A 530 7.50 -32.89 20.82
CA PHE A 530 8.33 -32.20 21.81
C PHE A 530 9.01 -33.15 22.80
N GLU A 531 10.34 -33.13 22.84
CA GLU A 531 11.18 -33.95 23.70
C GLU A 531 11.75 -33.14 24.86
N LYS A 532 11.18 -33.34 26.06
CA LYS A 532 11.58 -32.69 27.30
C LYS A 532 13.10 -32.78 27.54
N GLY A 533 13.70 -31.67 27.99
CA GLY A 533 15.12 -31.59 28.31
C GLY A 533 16.05 -31.53 27.10
N ARG A 534 15.54 -31.80 25.90
CA ARG A 534 16.28 -31.68 24.64
C ARG A 534 15.82 -30.45 23.87
N ASP A 535 14.51 -30.32 23.67
CA ASP A 535 13.90 -29.22 22.93
C ASP A 535 13.55 -28.05 23.84
N LYS A 536 13.26 -26.90 23.24
CA LYS A 536 12.88 -25.67 23.95
C LYS A 536 11.61 -25.07 23.39
N ILE A 537 10.79 -24.55 24.29
CA ILE A 537 9.68 -23.65 23.97
C ILE A 537 10.18 -22.23 24.20
N VAL A 538 10.23 -21.43 23.15
CA VAL A 538 10.73 -20.06 23.17
C VAL A 538 9.54 -19.12 23.13
N LEU A 539 9.43 -18.24 24.12
CA LEU A 539 8.35 -17.27 24.26
C LEU A 539 8.88 -15.87 23.96
N ASP A 540 8.32 -15.21 22.96
CA ASP A 540 8.66 -13.84 22.63
C ASP A 540 8.09 -12.84 23.66
N ARG A 541 8.82 -11.76 23.94
CA ARG A 541 8.40 -10.76 24.95
C ARG A 541 7.55 -9.62 24.39
N GLY A 542 7.53 -9.41 23.09
CA GLY A 542 6.52 -8.60 22.41
C GLY A 542 5.15 -9.27 22.46
N THR A 543 5.08 -10.59 22.30
CA THR A 543 3.83 -11.36 22.45
C THR A 543 3.45 -11.60 23.91
N PHE A 544 4.32 -12.19 24.70
CA PHE A 544 4.06 -12.50 26.12
C PHE A 544 4.57 -11.37 27.01
N THR A 545 3.92 -10.21 26.92
CA THR A 545 4.37 -8.91 27.48
C THR A 545 4.62 -8.87 28.99
N ALA A 546 4.04 -9.79 29.77
CA ALA A 546 4.27 -9.90 31.20
C ALA A 546 5.54 -10.72 31.54
N LEU A 547 6.15 -11.40 30.56
CA LEU A 547 7.39 -12.14 30.75
C LEU A 547 8.59 -11.20 30.91
N SER A 548 9.44 -11.51 31.88
CA SER A 548 10.75 -10.89 32.07
C SER A 548 11.88 -11.88 31.69
N GLY A 549 13.12 -11.60 32.07
CA GLY A 549 14.25 -12.50 31.81
C GLY A 549 14.18 -13.87 32.51
N LYS A 550 13.37 -14.02 33.57
CA LYS A 550 13.13 -15.32 34.24
C LYS A 550 11.66 -15.71 34.14
N ILE A 551 11.39 -16.95 33.74
CA ILE A 551 10.03 -17.45 33.55
C ILE A 551 9.44 -17.90 34.89
N SER A 552 8.30 -17.30 35.25
CA SER A 552 7.42 -17.80 36.32
C SER A 552 6.59 -18.96 35.78
N PHE A 553 6.89 -20.19 36.22
CA PHE A 553 6.34 -21.41 35.66
C PHE A 553 5.70 -22.32 36.72
N ALA A 554 4.55 -22.92 36.40
CA ALA A 554 3.92 -23.96 37.19
C ALA A 554 3.48 -25.17 36.35
N SER A 555 3.50 -26.37 36.96
CA SER A 555 2.91 -27.57 36.38
C SER A 555 1.85 -28.16 37.31
N VAL A 556 0.61 -28.22 36.83
CA VAL A 556 -0.57 -28.65 37.60
C VAL A 556 -1.26 -29.83 36.93
N GLN A 557 -2.14 -30.52 37.66
CA GLN A 557 -2.84 -31.69 37.12
C GLN A 557 -4.05 -31.30 36.28
N THR A 558 -4.83 -30.31 36.72
CA THR A 558 -6.13 -29.97 36.11
C THR A 558 -6.25 -28.49 35.77
N LEU A 559 -7.19 -28.16 34.88
CA LEU A 559 -7.51 -26.77 34.53
C LEU A 559 -8.01 -25.97 35.75
N ALA A 560 -8.74 -26.60 36.67
CA ALA A 560 -9.20 -25.95 37.90
C ALA A 560 -8.02 -25.45 38.75
N GLN A 561 -6.96 -26.26 38.86
CA GLN A 561 -5.72 -25.87 39.56
C GLN A 561 -4.94 -24.78 38.81
N ALA A 562 -5.03 -24.75 37.49
CA ALA A 562 -4.36 -23.75 36.67
C ALA A 562 -5.01 -22.37 36.83
N LYS A 563 -6.35 -22.32 36.89
CA LYS A 563 -7.12 -21.09 37.10
C LYS A 563 -6.82 -20.42 38.45
N THR A 564 -6.39 -21.19 39.44
CA THR A 564 -6.04 -20.67 40.77
C THR A 564 -4.53 -20.40 40.94
N ASN A 565 -3.75 -20.43 39.85
CA ASN A 565 -2.29 -20.30 39.89
C ASN A 565 -1.83 -18.94 39.33
N ALA A 566 -0.93 -18.26 40.03
CA ALA A 566 -0.38 -16.96 39.62
C ALA A 566 0.85 -17.06 38.68
N ALA A 567 1.31 -18.26 38.34
CA ALA A 567 2.43 -18.42 37.42
C ALA A 567 2.09 -17.88 36.02
N LEU A 568 3.03 -17.13 35.43
CA LEU A 568 2.87 -16.55 34.10
C LEU A 568 2.67 -17.63 33.04
N VAL A 569 3.34 -18.78 33.18
CA VAL A 569 3.15 -19.94 32.30
C VAL A 569 2.75 -21.17 33.12
N THR A 570 1.64 -21.81 32.77
CA THR A 570 1.14 -23.00 33.47
C THR A 570 0.93 -24.18 32.52
N TYR A 571 1.58 -25.32 32.80
CA TYR A 571 1.35 -26.59 32.10
C TYR A 571 0.28 -27.44 32.81
N VAL A 572 -0.80 -27.76 32.10
CA VAL A 572 -1.89 -28.61 32.60
C VAL A 572 -1.71 -30.04 32.10
N ARG A 573 -1.25 -30.92 32.99
CA ARG A 573 -0.90 -32.30 32.64
C ARG A 573 -2.06 -33.10 32.06
N SER A 574 -3.29 -32.95 32.59
CA SER A 574 -4.44 -33.74 32.12
C SER A 574 -4.87 -33.44 30.68
N THR A 575 -4.51 -32.29 30.13
CA THR A 575 -4.83 -31.88 28.76
C THR A 575 -3.61 -31.74 27.86
N GLY A 576 -2.41 -31.64 28.44
CA GLY A 576 -1.18 -31.33 27.71
C GLY A 576 -1.09 -29.86 27.28
N ARG A 577 -1.95 -28.98 27.79
CA ARG A 577 -2.02 -27.57 27.38
C ARG A 577 -1.10 -26.67 28.19
N LEU A 578 -0.53 -25.68 27.52
CA LEU A 578 0.18 -24.55 28.12
C LEU A 578 -0.74 -23.33 28.13
N TYR A 579 -0.80 -22.67 29.28
CA TYR A 579 -1.56 -21.47 29.52
C TYR A 579 -0.62 -20.31 29.86
N TYR A 580 -0.97 -19.13 29.39
CA TYR A 580 -0.35 -17.87 29.74
C TYR A 580 -1.30 -17.02 30.61
N ASN A 581 -0.77 -16.48 31.70
CA ASN A 581 -1.47 -15.55 32.60
C ASN A 581 -0.73 -14.19 32.54
N PRO A 582 -1.23 -13.19 31.79
CA PRO A 582 -0.60 -11.88 31.70
C PRO A 582 -0.71 -11.06 33.00
N ASN A 583 -1.69 -11.38 33.86
CA ASN A 583 -1.92 -10.60 35.07
C ASN A 583 -0.89 -10.92 36.16
N GLY A 584 -0.28 -12.11 36.17
CA GLY A 584 0.90 -12.49 36.98
C GLY A 584 0.79 -12.38 38.51
N THR A 585 -0.27 -11.75 39.03
CA THR A 585 -0.50 -11.43 40.44
C THR A 585 -1.90 -11.85 40.91
N GLU A 586 -2.80 -12.23 39.98
CA GLU A 586 -4.17 -12.63 40.27
C GLU A 586 -4.47 -14.04 39.76
N ALA A 587 -5.34 -14.74 40.49
CA ALA A 587 -5.75 -16.12 40.25
C ALA A 587 -6.96 -16.18 39.30
N ASP A 588 -6.74 -15.69 38.08
CA ASP A 588 -7.53 -15.97 36.88
C ASP A 588 -6.64 -15.74 35.64
N PHE A 589 -7.07 -16.20 34.47
CA PHE A 589 -6.26 -16.00 33.26
C PHE A 589 -6.42 -14.59 32.67
N GLY A 590 -7.33 -13.73 33.17
CA GLY A 590 -7.62 -12.42 32.57
C GLY A 590 -7.79 -12.46 31.05
N SER A 591 -7.02 -11.62 30.35
CA SER A 591 -6.88 -11.59 28.88
C SER A 591 -6.00 -12.70 28.31
N GLY A 592 -5.39 -13.52 29.17
CA GLY A 592 -4.59 -14.69 28.82
C GLY A 592 -5.43 -15.91 28.45
N GLY A 593 -4.75 -17.04 28.26
CA GLY A 593 -5.40 -18.26 27.79
C GLY A 593 -4.41 -19.35 27.40
N TRP A 594 -4.92 -20.37 26.73
CA TRP A 594 -4.08 -21.46 26.24
C TRP A 594 -3.54 -21.13 24.85
N PHE A 595 -2.27 -21.45 24.62
CA PHE A 595 -1.55 -21.12 23.39
C PHE A 595 -0.92 -22.34 22.72
N ALA A 596 -0.71 -23.42 23.46
CA ALA A 596 -0.11 -24.62 22.89
C ALA A 596 -0.63 -25.90 23.55
N THR A 597 -0.58 -27.00 22.80
CA THR A 597 -0.85 -28.36 23.27
C THR A 597 0.31 -29.27 22.88
N LEU A 598 0.90 -29.96 23.86
CA LEU A 598 1.90 -30.99 23.62
C LEU A 598 1.20 -32.35 23.43
N GLU A 599 1.35 -32.97 22.26
CA GLU A 599 0.90 -34.34 22.03
C GLU A 599 1.71 -35.33 22.88
N ARG A 600 1.03 -36.26 23.53
CA ARG A 600 1.65 -37.21 24.47
C ARG A 600 2.37 -38.39 23.80
N SER A 601 2.58 -38.36 22.48
CA SER A 601 2.69 -39.61 21.71
C SER A 601 4.08 -40.28 21.68
N LYS A 602 5.17 -39.65 22.15
CA LYS A 602 6.52 -40.27 22.07
C LYS A 602 7.45 -40.15 23.26
N SER A 603 7.12 -39.35 24.27
CA SER A 603 7.78 -39.42 25.57
C SER A 603 6.74 -39.07 26.61
N ALA A 604 6.61 -39.87 27.67
CA ALA A 604 5.71 -39.55 28.76
C ALA A 604 6.14 -38.19 29.33
N ASN A 605 5.44 -37.12 28.91
CA ASN A 605 5.71 -35.74 29.33
C ASN A 605 5.49 -35.64 30.84
N GLY A 606 6.49 -36.05 31.61
CA GLY A 606 6.60 -35.78 33.04
C GLY A 606 6.57 -34.27 33.28
N ASN A 607 6.53 -33.83 34.53
CA ASN A 607 6.44 -32.40 34.87
C ASN A 607 7.45 -31.58 34.06
N LEU A 608 6.96 -30.76 33.12
CA LEU A 608 7.75 -29.69 32.52
C LEU A 608 8.30 -28.81 33.64
N THR A 609 9.41 -28.14 33.37
CA THR A 609 10.07 -27.24 34.30
C THR A 609 10.36 -25.92 33.62
N ALA A 610 10.69 -24.88 34.39
CA ALA A 610 11.13 -23.61 33.83
C ALA A 610 12.34 -23.75 32.87
N SER A 611 13.15 -24.81 33.01
CA SER A 611 14.30 -25.05 32.14
C SER A 611 13.92 -25.50 30.73
N ASP A 612 12.69 -25.96 30.50
CA ASP A 612 12.18 -26.36 29.18
C ASP A 612 11.79 -25.14 28.32
N PHE A 613 11.87 -23.93 28.89
CA PHE A 613 11.47 -22.69 28.24
C PHE A 613 12.64 -21.71 28.13
N LEU A 614 12.56 -20.84 27.11
CA LEU A 614 13.43 -19.68 26.91
C LEU A 614 12.57 -18.44 26.66
N THR A 615 13.11 -17.25 26.92
CA THR A 615 12.52 -15.98 26.46
C THR A 615 13.43 -15.31 25.45
N GLN A 616 12.84 -14.63 24.46
CA GLN A 616 13.59 -13.81 23.48
C GLN A 616 13.05 -12.38 23.42
N ARG A 617 13.49 -11.59 22.43
CA ARG A 617 13.16 -10.17 22.27
C ARG A 617 12.46 -9.94 20.96
#